data_AF-A0A1F5K590-F1
#
_entry.id   AF-A0A1F5K590-F1
#
_cell.length_a   1.000
_cell.length_b   1.000
_cell.length_c   1.000
_cell.angle_alpha   90.00
_cell.angle_beta   90.00
_cell.angle_gamma   90.00
#
_symmetry.space_group_name_H-M   'P 1'
#
loop_
_entity.id
_entity.type
_entity.pdbx_description
1 polymer ?
#
loop_
_entity_poly.entity_id
_entity_poly.type
_entity_poly.pdbx_seq_one_letter_code
_entity_poly.pdbx_strand_id
1 'polypeptide(L)'
;MSKAALINLSDPNHHKTLAEILTNGGVVGSIWGHHLYFLACNACDPKAVAKMNSLKNRPATQTFVSPGAVEDAQELADLEKCPALLNSSQKMGMTPIKYLEFLFKKFPLGVELIAKDNVPNSLTFATDVGKTIWIAAHMGDKNYTKLLKEIRNLRKIGKKVIFAGTSLNLKGANTLTVNQLDQVLNDFGHSLDAISVHPKEKKLKRLSFNTSCSVISFISSNPKLLRLGCTNIKTLSKYIPDLEIPSDILNTRK
;
A
#
# COMPACT_ATOMS: atom_id res chain seq x y z
N MET A 1 14.34 -23.88 -11.60
CA MET A 1 13.75 -22.79 -10.79
C MET A 1 12.56 -23.36 -10.03
N SER A 2 12.43 -23.09 -8.72
CA SER A 2 11.26 -23.52 -7.94
C SER A 2 10.02 -22.73 -8.35
N LYS A 3 8.85 -23.37 -8.36
CA LYS A 3 7.56 -22.68 -8.54
C LYS A 3 7.16 -21.99 -7.24
N ALA A 4 6.45 -20.87 -7.35
CA ALA A 4 5.85 -20.18 -6.22
C ALA A 4 4.94 -21.12 -5.42
N ALA A 5 5.01 -21.05 -4.09
CA ALA A 5 4.06 -21.73 -3.22
C ALA A 5 2.67 -21.09 -3.37
N LEU A 6 1.62 -21.91 -3.52
CA LEU A 6 0.24 -21.43 -3.60
C LEU A 6 -0.38 -21.42 -2.21
N ILE A 7 -0.70 -20.24 -1.69
CA ILE A 7 -1.20 -20.08 -0.32
C ILE A 7 -2.71 -19.79 -0.35
N ASN A 8 -3.53 -20.79 -0.01
CA ASN A 8 -4.97 -20.64 -0.01
C ASN A 8 -5.44 -19.74 1.16
N LEU A 9 -6.16 -18.65 0.86
CA LEU A 9 -6.63 -17.73 1.90
C LEU A 9 -7.73 -18.33 2.80
N SER A 10 -8.35 -19.44 2.43
CA SER A 10 -9.23 -20.21 3.34
C SER A 10 -8.47 -20.91 4.46
N ASP A 11 -7.16 -21.12 4.32
CA ASP A 11 -6.35 -21.68 5.41
C ASP A 11 -6.33 -20.69 6.58
N PRO A 12 -6.69 -21.09 7.82
CA PRO A 12 -6.66 -20.20 8.97
C PRO A 12 -5.28 -19.59 9.23
N ASN A 13 -4.18 -20.25 8.83
CA ASN A 13 -2.80 -19.85 9.06
C ASN A 13 -2.13 -19.17 7.85
N HIS A 14 -2.82 -18.94 6.73
CA HIS A 14 -2.22 -18.33 5.52
C HIS A 14 -1.41 -17.06 5.82
N HIS A 15 -1.90 -16.23 6.74
CA HIS A 15 -1.28 -14.97 7.14
C HIS A 15 0.07 -15.17 7.84
N LYS A 16 0.20 -16.21 8.68
CA LYS A 16 1.46 -16.56 9.34
C LYS A 16 2.47 -17.10 8.33
N THR A 17 2.05 -17.97 7.43
CA THR A 17 2.90 -18.51 6.36
C THR A 17 3.42 -17.40 5.45
N LEU A 18 2.56 -16.48 5.02
CA LEU A 18 2.98 -15.31 4.21
C LEU A 18 3.91 -14.38 4.99
N ALA A 19 3.62 -14.13 6.27
CA ALA A 19 4.49 -13.33 7.12
C ALA A 19 5.87 -13.97 7.31
N GLU A 20 5.94 -15.28 7.50
CA GLU A 20 7.19 -16.04 7.60
C GLU A 20 8.02 -15.90 6.32
N ILE A 21 7.42 -16.11 5.16
CA ILE A 21 8.08 -15.96 3.86
C ILE A 21 8.66 -14.53 3.72
N LEU A 22 7.88 -13.50 4.05
CA LEU A 22 8.33 -12.11 4.02
C LEU A 22 9.49 -11.86 5.00
N THR A 23 9.41 -12.39 6.22
CA THR A 23 10.47 -12.23 7.22
C THR A 23 11.78 -12.94 6.83
N ASN A 24 11.68 -13.99 6.02
CA ASN A 24 12.81 -14.73 5.46
C ASN A 24 13.33 -14.13 4.13
N GLY A 25 12.90 -12.91 3.77
CA GLY A 25 13.37 -12.20 2.57
C GLY A 25 12.65 -12.56 1.27
N GLY A 26 11.54 -13.30 1.37
CA GLY A 26 10.73 -13.67 0.22
C GLY A 26 9.89 -12.51 -0.33
N VAL A 27 9.49 -12.66 -1.60
CA VAL A 27 8.60 -11.76 -2.34
C VAL A 27 7.33 -12.53 -2.68
N VAL A 28 6.18 -11.97 -2.31
CA VAL A 28 4.89 -12.64 -2.41
C VAL A 28 3.91 -11.84 -3.29
N GLY A 29 3.09 -12.57 -4.05
CA GLY A 29 1.87 -12.04 -4.66
C GLY A 29 0.73 -12.15 -3.66
N SER A 30 0.54 -11.14 -2.82
CA SER A 30 -0.59 -11.08 -1.90
C SER A 30 -1.84 -10.59 -2.61
N ILE A 31 -3.02 -10.86 -2.05
CA ILE A 31 -4.25 -10.19 -2.47
C ILE A 31 -4.46 -9.01 -1.51
N TRP A 32 -4.89 -7.86 -2.04
CA TRP A 32 -5.14 -6.60 -1.32
C TRP A 32 -6.43 -5.94 -1.79
N GLY A 33 -7.14 -5.28 -0.87
CA GLY A 33 -8.35 -4.49 -1.17
C GLY A 33 -9.44 -5.34 -1.83
N HIS A 34 -10.24 -4.75 -2.72
CA HIS A 34 -11.28 -5.49 -3.46
C HIS A 34 -10.65 -6.47 -4.48
N HIS A 35 -10.09 -7.59 -4.04
CA HIS A 35 -9.62 -8.68 -4.89
C HIS A 35 -8.52 -8.32 -5.92
N LEU A 36 -7.62 -7.38 -5.62
CA LEU A 36 -6.47 -7.05 -6.47
C LEU A 36 -5.24 -7.83 -6.01
N TYR A 37 -4.38 -8.25 -6.95
CA TYR A 37 -3.07 -8.76 -6.60
C TYR A 37 -2.08 -7.62 -6.36
N PHE A 38 -1.28 -7.81 -5.31
CA PHE A 38 -0.30 -6.87 -4.82
C PHE A 38 1.03 -7.62 -4.65
N LEU A 39 2.07 -7.10 -5.28
CA LEU A 39 3.42 -7.61 -5.16
C LEU A 39 4.03 -7.00 -3.91
N ALA A 40 4.42 -7.83 -2.95
CA ALA A 40 4.91 -7.40 -1.65
C ALA A 40 6.21 -8.06 -1.23
N CYS A 41 7.01 -7.33 -0.45
CA CYS A 41 8.22 -7.82 0.20
C CYS A 41 8.38 -7.18 1.58
N ASN A 42 9.39 -7.63 2.34
CA ASN A 42 9.85 -6.92 3.52
C ASN A 42 10.73 -5.73 3.12
N ALA A 43 10.26 -4.51 3.32
CA ALA A 43 11.03 -3.30 3.01
C ALA A 43 12.34 -3.15 3.82
N CYS A 44 12.46 -3.84 4.97
CA CYS A 44 13.69 -3.85 5.75
C CYS A 44 14.77 -4.77 5.15
N ASP A 45 14.45 -5.58 4.14
CA ASP A 45 15.40 -6.48 3.46
C ASP A 45 15.79 -5.91 2.08
N PRO A 46 17.03 -5.40 1.92
CA PRO A 46 17.51 -4.85 0.65
C PRO A 46 17.50 -5.86 -0.50
N LYS A 47 17.71 -7.15 -0.24
CA LYS A 47 17.70 -8.20 -1.28
C LYS A 47 16.28 -8.46 -1.76
N ALA A 48 15.32 -8.52 -0.84
CA ALA A 48 13.91 -8.67 -1.18
C ALA A 48 13.40 -7.46 -1.99
N VAL A 49 13.79 -6.24 -1.58
CA VAL A 49 13.51 -4.98 -2.31
C VAL A 49 14.07 -5.02 -3.74
N ALA A 50 15.35 -5.40 -3.89
CA ALA A 50 16.00 -5.48 -5.19
C ALA A 50 15.33 -6.53 -6.10
N LYS A 51 15.02 -7.72 -5.55
CA LYS A 51 14.26 -8.77 -6.25
C LYS A 51 12.90 -8.24 -6.69
N MET A 52 12.14 -7.58 -5.82
CA MET A 52 10.83 -7.06 -6.16
C MET A 52 10.89 -5.99 -7.27
N ASN A 53 11.90 -5.11 -7.25
CA ASN A 53 12.10 -4.12 -8.31
C ASN A 53 12.47 -4.75 -9.66
N SER A 54 13.33 -5.77 -9.67
CA SER A 54 13.71 -6.46 -10.90
C SER A 54 12.51 -7.15 -11.57
N LEU A 55 11.61 -7.75 -10.80
CA LEU A 55 10.38 -8.39 -11.31
C LEU A 55 9.48 -7.44 -12.10
N LYS A 56 9.58 -6.13 -11.86
CA LYS A 56 8.76 -5.11 -12.53
C LYS A 56 9.56 -4.22 -13.48
N ASN A 57 10.83 -4.58 -13.77
CA ASN A 57 11.74 -3.77 -14.57
C ASN A 57 11.81 -2.31 -14.07
N ARG A 58 11.96 -2.18 -12.74
CA ARG A 58 12.06 -0.91 -12.02
C ARG A 58 13.50 -0.66 -11.57
N PRO A 59 13.91 0.61 -11.36
CA PRO A 59 15.18 0.93 -10.72
C PRO A 59 15.30 0.22 -9.37
N ALA A 60 16.50 -0.28 -9.04
CA ALA A 60 16.74 -1.03 -7.80
C ALA A 60 16.40 -0.23 -6.53
N THR A 61 16.53 1.10 -6.61
CA THR A 61 16.26 2.06 -5.53
C THR A 61 14.82 2.60 -5.53
N GLN A 62 13.93 2.10 -6.39
CA GLN A 62 12.57 2.60 -6.44
C GLN A 62 11.84 2.32 -5.12
N THR A 63 11.30 3.38 -4.54
CA THR A 63 10.55 3.38 -3.29
C THR A 63 9.19 2.70 -3.43
N PHE A 64 8.73 2.04 -2.38
CA PHE A 64 7.43 1.38 -2.32
C PHE A 64 6.44 2.09 -1.41
N VAL A 65 5.17 1.74 -1.60
CA VAL A 65 4.11 2.17 -0.70
C VAL A 65 3.99 1.13 0.41
N SER A 66 3.84 1.57 1.65
CA SER A 66 3.37 0.70 2.73
C SER A 66 1.85 0.63 2.62
N PRO A 67 1.26 -0.50 2.18
CA PRO A 67 -0.17 -0.62 2.21
C PRO A 67 -0.55 -0.85 3.68
N GLY A 68 -1.43 -0.01 4.20
CA GLY A 68 -1.48 0.20 5.64
C GLY A 68 -2.84 0.60 6.16
N ALA A 69 -2.82 0.94 7.43
CA ALA A 69 -3.89 1.60 8.14
C ALA A 69 -3.28 2.76 8.94
N VAL A 70 -4.10 3.42 9.74
CA VAL A 70 -3.67 4.57 10.55
C VAL A 70 -2.50 4.22 11.50
N GLU A 71 -2.41 2.98 11.96
CA GLU A 71 -1.32 2.50 12.82
C GLU A 71 0.04 2.55 12.11
N ASP A 72 0.08 2.27 10.81
CA ASP A 72 1.33 2.35 10.03
C ASP A 72 1.76 3.81 9.83
N ALA A 73 0.80 4.71 9.63
CA ALA A 73 1.09 6.15 9.60
C ALA A 73 1.65 6.64 10.94
N GLN A 74 1.07 6.21 12.07
CA GLN A 74 1.57 6.56 13.39
C GLN A 74 2.98 6.03 13.66
N GLU A 75 3.25 4.79 13.22
CA GLU A 75 4.53 4.14 13.46
C GLU A 75 5.65 4.73 12.60
N LEU A 76 5.36 5.02 11.32
CA LEU A 76 6.37 5.35 10.31
C LEU A 76 6.47 6.85 9.98
N ALA A 77 5.43 7.65 10.24
CA ALA A 77 5.42 9.07 9.88
C ALA A 77 5.53 9.99 11.10
N ASP A 78 6.12 11.16 10.89
CA ASP A 78 6.17 12.28 11.83
C ASP A 78 5.02 13.25 11.49
N LEU A 79 3.85 12.99 12.08
CA LEU A 79 2.62 13.71 11.74
C LEU A 79 2.67 15.20 12.12
N GLU A 80 3.49 15.56 13.11
CA GLU A 80 3.68 16.94 13.57
C GLU A 80 4.46 17.77 12.54
N LYS A 81 5.24 17.12 11.68
CA LYS A 81 5.95 17.77 10.57
C LYS A 81 5.13 17.83 9.27
N CYS A 82 3.84 17.47 9.31
CA CYS A 82 2.96 17.49 8.13
C CYS A 82 1.98 18.69 8.21
N PRO A 83 2.36 19.91 7.80
CA PRO A 83 1.59 21.12 8.06
C PRO A 83 0.17 21.09 7.48
N ALA A 84 0.00 20.62 6.24
CA ALA A 84 -1.33 20.46 5.65
C ALA A 84 -2.19 19.45 6.41
N LEU A 85 -1.61 18.37 6.96
CA LEU A 85 -2.37 17.41 7.77
C LEU A 85 -2.86 18.07 9.06
N LEU A 86 -1.99 18.82 9.74
CA LEU A 86 -2.35 19.56 10.95
C LEU A 86 -3.50 20.52 10.67
N ASN A 87 -3.35 21.37 9.64
CA ASN A 87 -4.36 22.35 9.25
C ASN A 87 -5.70 21.72 8.86
N SER A 88 -5.68 20.69 7.99
CA SER A 88 -6.90 19.99 7.59
C SER A 88 -7.58 19.30 8.78
N SER A 89 -6.81 18.67 9.67
CA SER A 89 -7.37 18.01 10.85
C SER A 89 -8.04 18.99 11.82
N GLN A 90 -7.41 20.17 12.02
CA GLN A 90 -7.97 21.24 12.85
C GLN A 90 -9.28 21.78 12.27
N LYS A 91 -9.33 22.05 10.95
CA LYS A 91 -10.56 22.49 10.25
C LYS A 91 -11.70 21.47 10.36
N MET A 92 -11.36 20.19 10.47
CA MET A 92 -12.31 19.10 10.66
C MET A 92 -12.64 18.81 12.13
N GLY A 93 -12.05 19.54 13.09
CA GLY A 93 -12.26 19.33 14.52
C GLY A 93 -11.70 18.00 15.04
N MET A 94 -10.61 17.50 14.44
CA MET A 94 -10.02 16.19 14.73
C MET A 94 -8.53 16.32 15.04
N THR A 95 -7.98 15.34 15.75
CA THR A 95 -6.52 15.17 15.82
C THR A 95 -6.00 14.62 14.48
N PRO A 96 -4.73 14.84 14.12
CA PRO A 96 -4.15 14.36 12.86
C PRO A 96 -4.38 12.86 12.62
N ILE A 97 -4.19 12.06 13.67
CA ILE A 97 -4.37 10.60 13.59
C ILE A 97 -5.83 10.20 13.37
N LYS A 98 -6.78 10.83 14.07
CA LYS A 98 -8.22 10.58 13.88
C LYS A 98 -8.69 11.02 12.51
N TYR A 99 -8.10 12.09 11.98
CA TYR A 99 -8.42 12.58 10.64
C TYR A 99 -7.94 11.60 9.56
N LEU A 100 -6.72 11.08 9.66
CA LEU A 100 -6.23 10.01 8.77
C LEU A 100 -7.11 8.75 8.87
N GLU A 101 -7.46 8.33 10.09
CA GLU A 101 -8.37 7.19 10.29
C GLU A 101 -9.73 7.42 9.63
N PHE A 102 -10.28 8.62 9.78
CA PHE A 102 -11.53 9.02 9.14
C PHE A 102 -11.42 8.93 7.61
N LEU A 103 -10.37 9.49 7.00
CA LEU A 103 -10.16 9.43 5.55
C LEU A 103 -10.04 7.98 5.06
N PHE A 104 -9.22 7.16 5.72
CA PHE A 104 -9.01 5.76 5.36
C PHE A 104 -10.25 4.89 5.53
N LYS A 105 -11.17 5.25 6.44
CA LYS A 105 -12.49 4.61 6.56
C LYS A 105 -13.47 5.05 5.48
N LYS A 106 -13.32 6.27 4.93
CA LYS A 106 -14.23 6.83 3.94
C LYS A 106 -13.99 6.32 2.53
N PHE A 107 -12.72 6.20 2.12
CA PHE A 107 -12.37 5.75 0.78
C PHE A 107 -10.92 5.24 0.69
N PRO A 108 -10.55 4.48 -0.36
CA PRO A 108 -9.16 4.13 -0.61
C PRO A 108 -8.33 5.39 -0.89
N LEU A 109 -7.26 5.57 -0.13
CA LEU A 109 -6.41 6.75 -0.20
C LEU A 109 -4.96 6.39 0.05
N GLY A 110 -4.07 6.91 -0.80
CA GLY A 110 -2.65 7.07 -0.50
C GLY A 110 -2.42 8.44 0.12
N VAL A 111 -1.57 8.51 1.13
CA VAL A 111 -1.11 9.77 1.70
C VAL A 111 0.40 9.82 1.68
N GLU A 112 0.94 10.96 1.30
CA GLU A 112 2.35 11.29 1.48
C GLU A 112 2.53 12.12 2.75
N LEU A 113 3.41 11.64 3.63
CA LEU A 113 3.69 12.19 4.94
C LEU A 113 5.21 12.32 5.13
N ILE A 114 5.65 13.21 6.02
CA ILE A 114 7.06 13.23 6.48
C ILE A 114 7.35 11.92 7.22
N ALA A 115 8.41 11.23 6.81
CA ALA A 115 8.85 9.99 7.43
C ALA A 115 9.65 10.25 8.70
N LYS A 116 9.60 9.32 9.65
CA LYS A 116 10.55 9.29 10.78
C LYS A 116 11.94 8.86 10.30
N ASP A 117 12.97 9.26 11.05
CA ASP A 117 14.38 9.04 10.66
C ASP A 117 14.77 7.56 10.54
N ASN A 118 14.09 6.69 11.29
CA ASN A 118 14.37 5.25 11.34
C ASN A 118 13.65 4.43 10.24
N VAL A 119 12.87 5.07 9.37
CA VAL A 119 12.18 4.39 8.26
C VAL A 119 13.21 3.94 7.21
N PRO A 120 13.14 2.69 6.71
CA PRO A 120 14.05 2.21 5.66
C PRO A 120 14.00 3.07 4.40
N ASN A 121 15.15 3.32 3.77
CA ASN A 121 15.24 4.11 2.54
C ASN A 121 14.42 3.54 1.37
N SER A 122 14.15 2.23 1.37
CA SER A 122 13.26 1.56 0.42
C SER A 122 11.78 2.01 0.48
N LEU A 123 11.40 2.71 1.54
CA LEU A 123 10.06 3.26 1.77
C LEU A 123 10.02 4.79 1.74
N THR A 124 11.17 5.45 1.66
CA THR A 124 11.23 6.91 1.67
C THR A 124 11.58 7.51 0.32
N PHE A 125 11.01 8.68 0.02
CA PHE A 125 11.43 9.56 -1.06
C PHE A 125 12.19 10.74 -0.45
N ALA A 126 13.25 11.21 -1.11
CA ALA A 126 13.87 12.47 -0.75
C ALA A 126 13.09 13.61 -1.40
N THR A 127 12.76 14.63 -0.61
CA THR A 127 12.12 15.87 -1.05
C THR A 127 12.84 17.07 -0.44
N ASP A 128 12.53 18.27 -0.91
CA ASP A 128 13.15 19.51 -0.40
C ASP A 128 12.84 19.77 1.09
N VAL A 129 11.74 19.19 1.59
CA VAL A 129 11.32 19.31 3.00
C VAL A 129 11.74 18.11 3.86
N GLY A 130 12.47 17.15 3.29
CA GLY A 130 13.00 15.97 3.98
C GLY A 130 12.56 14.64 3.37
N LYS A 131 12.72 13.55 4.14
CA LYS A 131 12.29 12.21 3.73
C LYS A 131 10.79 12.06 3.89
N THR A 132 10.10 11.57 2.86
CA THR A 132 8.65 11.34 2.88
C THR A 132 8.33 9.87 2.66
N ILE A 133 7.16 9.41 3.12
CA ILE A 133 6.67 8.05 2.93
C ILE A 133 5.26 8.09 2.37
N TRP A 134 4.92 7.12 1.51
CA TRP A 134 3.56 6.89 1.05
C TRP A 134 2.90 5.75 1.83
N ILE A 135 1.73 6.03 2.41
CA ILE A 135 0.87 5.04 3.07
C ILE A 135 -0.43 4.91 2.27
N ALA A 136 -0.73 3.72 1.74
CA ALA A 136 -1.99 3.47 1.04
C ALA A 136 -2.94 2.60 1.86
N ALA A 137 -4.09 3.14 2.21
CA ALA A 137 -5.01 2.50 3.13
C ALA A 137 -6.46 2.54 2.63
N HIS A 138 -7.22 1.52 3.04
CA HIS A 138 -8.68 1.47 2.95
C HIS A 138 -9.22 0.64 4.11
N MET A 139 -9.44 1.27 5.25
CA MET A 139 -9.84 0.60 6.50
C MET A 139 -11.30 0.13 6.50
N GLY A 140 -12.10 0.54 5.50
CA GLY A 140 -13.43 0.00 5.28
C GLY A 140 -13.45 -1.45 4.76
N ASP A 141 -12.33 -1.94 4.22
CA ASP A 141 -12.21 -3.29 3.68
C ASP A 141 -11.77 -4.28 4.77
N LYS A 142 -12.69 -5.19 5.14
CA LYS A 142 -12.46 -6.19 6.20
C LYS A 142 -11.62 -7.38 5.73
N ASN A 143 -11.43 -7.57 4.42
CA ASN A 143 -10.95 -8.83 3.84
C ASN A 143 -9.45 -9.08 4.05
N TYR A 144 -8.66 -8.07 4.44
CA TYR A 144 -7.18 -8.18 4.44
C TYR A 144 -6.52 -7.79 5.76
N THR A 145 -7.28 -7.86 6.84
CA THR A 145 -6.80 -7.46 8.17
C THR A 145 -5.79 -8.44 8.77
N LYS A 146 -5.80 -9.73 8.43
CA LYS A 146 -5.01 -10.75 9.15
C LYS A 146 -3.50 -10.65 8.88
N LEU A 147 -3.06 -10.62 7.62
CA LEU A 147 -1.63 -10.52 7.29
C LEU A 147 -1.02 -9.22 7.82
N LEU A 148 -1.67 -8.08 7.62
CA LEU A 148 -1.19 -6.81 8.17
C LEU A 148 -1.12 -6.81 9.69
N LYS A 149 -2.15 -7.35 10.36
CA LYS A 149 -2.13 -7.50 11.83
C LYS A 149 -0.97 -8.37 12.27
N GLU A 150 -0.71 -9.47 11.57
CA GLU A 150 0.43 -10.34 11.87
C GLU A 150 1.76 -9.61 11.71
N ILE A 151 1.97 -8.90 10.60
CA ILE A 151 3.18 -8.10 10.38
C ILE A 151 3.36 -7.05 11.49
N ARG A 152 2.29 -6.34 11.87
CA ARG A 152 2.32 -5.37 12.99
C ARG A 152 2.65 -6.04 14.33
N ASN A 153 2.09 -7.22 14.60
CA ASN A 153 2.39 -7.97 15.82
C ASN A 153 3.85 -8.42 15.84
N LEU A 154 4.38 -8.90 14.72
CA LEU A 154 5.79 -9.25 14.57
C LEU A 154 6.70 -8.03 14.81
N ARG A 155 6.35 -6.85 14.28
CA ARG A 155 7.10 -5.60 14.58
C ARG A 155 7.10 -5.26 16.07
N LYS A 156 5.95 -5.38 16.74
CA LYS A 156 5.82 -5.09 18.18
C LYS A 156 6.71 -5.97 19.07
N ILE A 157 7.01 -7.20 18.63
CA ILE A 157 7.95 -8.10 19.32
C ILE A 157 9.39 -7.98 18.81
N GLY A 158 9.71 -6.91 18.08
CA GLY A 158 11.08 -6.56 17.66
C GLY A 158 11.54 -7.18 16.33
N LYS A 159 10.66 -7.86 15.57
CA LYS A 159 11.03 -8.34 14.22
C LYS A 159 11.14 -7.16 13.27
N LYS A 160 12.24 -7.11 12.50
CA LYS A 160 12.46 -6.10 11.45
C LYS A 160 11.68 -6.47 10.19
N VAL A 161 10.38 -6.18 10.18
CA VAL A 161 9.51 -6.47 9.04
C VAL A 161 8.58 -5.32 8.73
N ILE A 162 8.60 -4.78 7.51
CA ILE A 162 7.60 -3.83 7.04
C ILE A 162 7.02 -4.35 5.73
N PHE A 163 5.71 -4.60 5.72
CA PHE A 163 5.00 -4.99 4.51
C PHE A 163 4.96 -3.81 3.55
N ALA A 164 5.57 -3.96 2.39
CA ALA A 164 5.68 -2.90 1.39
C ALA A 164 5.48 -3.47 0.01
N GLY A 165 4.94 -2.67 -0.91
CA GLY A 165 4.78 -3.17 -2.27
C GLY A 165 4.09 -2.23 -3.25
N THR A 166 3.56 -2.86 -4.29
CA THR A 166 2.94 -2.21 -5.44
C THR A 166 1.92 -3.16 -6.08
N SER A 167 1.13 -2.67 -7.02
CA SER A 167 0.25 -3.52 -7.82
C SER A 167 1.02 -4.68 -8.48
N LEU A 168 0.42 -5.87 -8.54
CA LEU A 168 1.02 -7.00 -9.24
C LEU A 168 0.55 -7.00 -10.71
N ASN A 169 1.49 -6.65 -11.60
CA ASN A 169 1.29 -6.47 -13.02
C ASN A 169 2.64 -6.26 -13.72
N LEU A 170 2.74 -6.57 -15.00
CA LEU A 170 3.88 -6.16 -15.82
C LEU A 170 3.87 -4.63 -16.01
N LYS A 171 5.04 -4.04 -16.26
CA LYS A 171 5.20 -2.59 -16.43
C LYS A 171 4.28 -2.10 -17.56
N GLY A 172 3.40 -1.15 -17.22
CA GLY A 172 2.45 -0.57 -18.16
C GLY A 172 1.09 -1.29 -18.29
N ALA A 173 0.94 -2.50 -17.74
CA ALA A 173 -0.33 -3.22 -17.73
C ALA A 173 -1.23 -2.77 -16.57
N ASN A 174 -2.52 -3.16 -16.62
CA ASN A 174 -3.44 -2.98 -15.50
C ASN A 174 -3.13 -3.95 -14.36
N THR A 175 -3.57 -3.59 -13.14
CA THR A 175 -3.38 -4.45 -11.96
C THR A 175 -4.21 -5.73 -12.11
N LEU A 176 -3.60 -6.89 -11.87
CA LEU A 176 -4.30 -8.16 -11.97
C LEU A 176 -5.26 -8.36 -10.80
N THR A 177 -6.39 -9.01 -11.06
CA THR A 177 -7.41 -9.35 -10.06
C THR A 177 -7.38 -10.83 -9.73
N VAL A 178 -8.03 -11.27 -8.64
CA VAL A 178 -8.09 -12.70 -8.26
C VAL A 178 -8.69 -13.61 -9.34
N ASN A 179 -9.49 -13.06 -10.26
CA ASN A 179 -10.03 -13.79 -11.41
C ASN A 179 -8.98 -14.10 -12.49
N GLN A 180 -7.81 -13.47 -12.41
CA GLN A 180 -6.72 -13.60 -13.36
C GLN A 180 -5.55 -14.40 -12.75
N LEU A 181 -5.84 -15.36 -11.88
CA LEU A 181 -4.81 -16.21 -11.26
C LEU A 181 -3.92 -16.89 -12.32
N ASP A 182 -4.50 -17.43 -13.39
CA ASP A 182 -3.71 -18.08 -14.45
C ASP A 182 -2.71 -17.12 -15.10
N GLN A 183 -3.11 -15.86 -15.30
CA GLN A 183 -2.20 -14.82 -15.79
C GLN A 183 -1.11 -14.49 -14.76
N VAL A 184 -1.45 -14.43 -13.46
CA VAL A 184 -0.44 -14.25 -12.40
C VAL A 184 0.57 -15.39 -12.39
N LEU A 185 0.12 -16.63 -12.55
CA LEU A 185 0.99 -17.80 -12.59
C LEU A 185 1.90 -17.79 -13.82
N ASN A 186 1.37 -17.40 -14.98
CA ASN A 186 2.14 -17.28 -16.21
C ASN A 186 3.20 -16.17 -16.12
N ASP A 187 2.81 -14.99 -15.63
CA ASP A 187 3.69 -13.82 -15.58
C ASP A 187 4.73 -13.91 -14.45
N PHE A 188 4.38 -14.52 -13.32
CA PHE A 188 5.17 -14.43 -12.08
C PHE A 188 5.37 -15.75 -11.31
N GLY A 189 4.76 -16.85 -11.73
CA GLY A 189 4.74 -18.12 -10.97
C GLY A 189 6.09 -18.79 -10.76
N HIS A 190 7.11 -18.42 -11.54
CA HIS A 190 8.49 -18.90 -11.40
C HIS A 190 9.42 -17.92 -10.67
N SER A 191 8.94 -16.72 -10.39
CA SER A 191 9.77 -15.60 -9.94
C SER A 191 9.42 -15.14 -8.51
N LEU A 192 8.22 -15.51 -8.04
CA LEU A 192 7.74 -15.26 -6.68
C LEU A 192 7.98 -16.46 -5.78
N ASP A 193 8.12 -16.20 -4.49
CA ASP A 193 8.26 -17.25 -3.48
C ASP A 193 6.88 -17.80 -3.09
N ALA A 194 5.85 -16.96 -3.09
CA ALA A 194 4.46 -17.39 -2.91
C ALA A 194 3.44 -16.50 -3.62
N ILE A 195 2.28 -17.07 -3.92
CA ILE A 195 1.11 -16.38 -4.46
C ILE A 195 -0.11 -16.78 -3.61
N SER A 196 -0.81 -15.78 -3.08
CA SER A 196 -2.08 -15.98 -2.37
C SER A 196 -3.17 -16.40 -3.36
N VAL A 197 -3.92 -17.45 -3.04
CA VAL A 197 -5.02 -17.95 -3.86
C VAL A 197 -6.33 -17.63 -3.16
N HIS A 198 -7.18 -16.84 -3.82
CA HIS A 198 -8.53 -16.60 -3.34
C HIS A 198 -9.34 -17.90 -3.43
N PRO A 199 -10.12 -18.27 -2.40
CA PRO A 199 -10.82 -19.56 -2.35
C PRO A 199 -12.01 -19.70 -3.32
N LYS A 200 -12.04 -18.95 -4.43
CA LYS A 200 -13.12 -18.95 -5.45
C LYS A 200 -14.52 -18.98 -4.82
N GLU A 201 -14.98 -17.83 -4.31
CA GLU A 201 -16.40 -17.68 -3.97
C GLU A 201 -17.25 -17.73 -5.25
N LYS A 202 -18.47 -18.29 -5.18
CA LYS A 202 -19.38 -18.42 -6.32
C LYS A 202 -19.73 -17.06 -6.98
N LYS A 203 -19.61 -15.94 -6.25
CA LYS A 203 -19.72 -14.57 -6.78
C LYS A 203 -18.84 -13.62 -5.94
N LEU A 204 -17.72 -13.17 -6.50
CA LEU A 204 -16.96 -12.05 -5.92
C LEU A 204 -17.85 -10.81 -5.89
N LYS A 205 -17.78 -10.03 -4.81
CA LYS A 205 -18.45 -8.72 -4.79
C LYS A 205 -17.91 -7.87 -5.93
N ARG A 206 -18.80 -7.19 -6.65
CA ARG A 206 -18.41 -6.22 -7.67
C ARG A 206 -17.44 -5.22 -7.05
N LEU A 207 -16.33 -4.99 -7.74
CA LEU A 207 -15.33 -4.02 -7.34
C LEU A 207 -15.98 -2.63 -7.23
N SER A 208 -16.07 -2.08 -6.02
CA SER A 208 -16.42 -0.67 -5.84
C SER A 208 -15.33 0.23 -6.42
N PHE A 209 -14.09 -0.27 -6.43
CA PHE A 209 -12.90 0.41 -6.95
C PHE A 209 -12.08 -0.59 -7.78
N ASN A 210 -11.90 -0.30 -9.06
CA ASN A 210 -11.16 -1.15 -10.01
C ASN A 210 -9.78 -0.59 -10.41
N THR A 211 -9.41 0.56 -9.85
CA THR A 211 -8.15 1.26 -10.11
C THR A 211 -7.42 1.54 -8.79
N SER A 212 -6.12 1.87 -8.87
CA SER A 212 -5.32 2.20 -7.68
C SER A 212 -5.87 3.43 -6.95
N CYS A 213 -5.55 3.59 -5.66
CA CYS A 213 -6.03 4.72 -4.86
C CYS A 213 -5.54 6.08 -5.38
N SER A 214 -6.32 7.14 -5.12
CA SER A 214 -5.83 8.52 -5.24
C SER A 214 -4.76 8.79 -4.19
N VAL A 215 -3.81 9.69 -4.44
CA VAL A 215 -2.70 10.01 -3.51
C VAL A 215 -2.69 11.50 -3.20
N ILE A 216 -2.67 11.85 -1.91
CA ILE A 216 -2.67 13.22 -1.40
C ILE A 216 -1.37 13.46 -0.63
N SER A 217 -0.68 14.56 -0.92
CA SER A 217 0.44 15.02 -0.13
C SER A 217 -0.01 15.96 0.97
N PHE A 218 0.52 15.73 2.18
CA PHE A 218 0.33 16.61 3.33
C PHE A 218 1.62 17.29 3.80
N ILE A 219 2.69 17.26 2.98
CA ILE A 219 4.00 17.80 3.36
C ILE A 219 4.13 19.31 3.11
N SER A 220 3.29 19.86 2.22
CA SER A 220 3.20 21.29 1.90
C SER A 220 2.23 22.02 2.84
N SER A 221 2.13 23.34 2.69
CA SER A 221 1.20 24.19 3.46
C SER A 221 -0.27 23.81 3.28
N ASN A 222 -0.66 23.46 2.05
CA ASN A 222 -1.98 22.93 1.70
C ASN A 222 -1.89 21.47 1.23
N PRO A 223 -2.95 20.66 1.39
CA PRO A 223 -2.98 19.31 0.84
C PRO A 223 -2.94 19.36 -0.69
N LYS A 224 -2.11 18.52 -1.32
CA LYS A 224 -1.95 18.51 -2.78
C LYS A 224 -2.29 17.16 -3.37
N LEU A 225 -3.13 17.13 -4.41
CA LEU A 225 -3.40 15.91 -5.17
C LEU A 225 -2.18 15.53 -6.03
N LEU A 226 -1.51 14.43 -5.68
CA LEU A 226 -0.37 13.90 -6.44
C LEU A 226 -0.80 12.93 -7.55
N ARG A 227 -1.86 12.17 -7.29
CA ARG A 227 -2.38 11.16 -8.23
C ARG A 227 -3.88 11.03 -8.10
N LEU A 228 -4.60 11.13 -9.20
CA LEU A 228 -6.02 10.78 -9.25
C LEU A 228 -6.18 9.29 -9.54
N GLY A 229 -6.81 8.60 -8.60
CA GLY A 229 -7.11 7.18 -8.67
C GLY A 229 -8.61 6.90 -8.58
N CYS A 230 -8.96 5.84 -7.87
CA CYS A 230 -10.34 5.37 -7.76
C CYS A 230 -11.30 6.31 -6.99
N THR A 231 -10.77 7.30 -6.26
CA THR A 231 -11.56 8.27 -5.50
C THR A 231 -11.63 9.58 -6.29
N ASN A 232 -12.83 9.95 -6.75
CA ASN A 232 -13.04 11.12 -7.60
C ASN A 232 -12.76 12.44 -6.85
N ILE A 233 -12.46 13.48 -7.62
CA ILE A 233 -12.10 14.82 -7.11
C ILE A 233 -13.20 15.41 -6.22
N LYS A 234 -14.48 15.34 -6.62
CA LYS A 234 -15.59 15.90 -5.83
C LYS A 234 -15.67 15.28 -4.44
N THR A 235 -15.44 13.97 -4.33
CA THR A 235 -15.36 13.27 -3.06
C THR A 235 -14.14 13.72 -2.26
N LEU A 236 -12.96 13.81 -2.88
CA LEU A 236 -11.75 14.27 -2.19
C LEU A 236 -11.91 15.68 -1.62
N SER A 237 -12.33 16.65 -2.44
CA SER A 237 -12.52 18.05 -2.03
C SER A 237 -13.59 18.23 -0.94
N LYS A 238 -14.54 17.30 -0.81
CA LYS A 238 -15.54 17.33 0.27
C LYS A 238 -14.92 17.00 1.64
N TYR A 239 -13.91 16.14 1.69
CA TYR A 239 -13.36 15.61 2.94
C TYR A 239 -11.94 16.11 3.25
N ILE A 240 -11.30 16.79 2.29
CA ILE A 240 -9.96 17.35 2.40
C ILE A 240 -10.04 18.87 2.19
N PRO A 241 -10.09 19.65 3.28
CA PRO A 241 -10.12 21.11 3.21
C PRO A 241 -8.92 21.66 2.42
N ASP A 242 -9.18 22.68 1.61
CA ASP A 242 -8.16 23.41 0.83
C ASP A 242 -7.34 22.52 -0.12
N LEU A 243 -7.89 21.38 -0.55
CA LEU A 243 -7.22 20.49 -1.47
C LEU A 243 -6.84 21.20 -2.78
N GLU A 244 -5.54 21.30 -3.04
CA GLU A 244 -4.98 21.78 -4.28
C GLU A 244 -5.01 20.68 -5.35
N ILE A 245 -5.51 21.06 -6.53
CA ILE A 245 -5.65 20.19 -7.69
C ILE A 245 -4.74 20.77 -8.78
N PRO A 246 -3.55 20.19 -9.02
CA PRO A 246 -2.66 20.64 -10.08
C PRO A 246 -3.31 20.49 -11.47
N SER A 247 -2.91 21.32 -12.43
CA SER A 247 -3.35 21.18 -13.84
C SER A 247 -2.90 19.86 -14.46
N ASP A 248 -1.71 19.38 -14.07
CA ASP A 248 -1.01 18.27 -14.71
C ASP A 248 -1.07 16.99 -13.87
N ILE A 249 -2.27 16.61 -13.43
CA ILE A 249 -2.46 15.46 -12.54
C ILE A 249 -2.11 14.14 -13.22
N LEU A 250 -1.31 13.33 -12.51
CA LEU A 250 -1.12 11.93 -12.84
C LEU A 250 -2.42 11.16 -12.62
N ASN A 251 -2.97 10.61 -13.69
CA ASN A 251 -4.13 9.73 -13.64
C ASN A 251 -3.70 8.26 -13.57
N THR A 252 -4.32 7.47 -12.69
CA THR A 252 -4.18 6.01 -12.78
C THR A 252 -4.84 5.52 -14.07
N ARG A 253 -4.21 4.56 -14.74
CA ARG A 253 -4.79 3.90 -15.92
C ARG A 253 -6.11 3.20 -15.54
N LYS A 254 -7.09 3.23 -16.44
CA LYS A 254 -8.41 2.60 -16.27
C LYS A 254 -8.36 1.11 -16.58
#